data_AF-A0A2H6AVR3-F1
#
_entry.id   AF-A0A2H6AVR3-F1
#
_cell.length_a   1.000
_cell.length_b   1.000
_cell.length_c   1.000
_cell.angle_alpha   90.00
_cell.angle_beta   90.00
_cell.angle_gamma   90.00
#
_symmetry.space_group_name_H-M   'P 1'
#
loop_
_entity.id
_entity.type
_entity.pdbx_description
1 polymer ?
#
loop_
_entity_poly.entity_id
_entity_poly.type
_entity_poly.pdbx_seq_one_letter_code
_entity_poly.pdbx_strand_id
1 'polypeptide(L)'
;MATSPLWRKTLSQWKAQVSMWIRRLHEMMLQMCDIFFDFRPVFGELELGHELRRFVTDAAAGNRAFLYQMFEVQADHRAAIGVFGRLLTERDDTEHRGHINLKYGGTLPLAEAVRLLALRHRIPETNTLVRIRRLLELGVLQRDEADYLENAWAFLTGLLLRQQVRDVRAGRKPGNFVDPKQLTGRELERLREYFRTINDFRARVKADLTGRLLG
;
A
#
# COMPACT_ATOMS: atom_id res chain seq x y z
N MET A 1 8.50 8.40 -17.37
CA MET A 1 9.20 8.70 -16.10
C MET A 1 10.65 9.10 -16.35
N ALA A 2 11.52 8.25 -16.90
CA ALA A 2 12.95 8.59 -17.11
C ALA A 2 13.25 9.76 -18.08
N THR A 3 12.33 10.05 -19.01
CA THR A 3 12.45 11.15 -20.00
C THR A 3 11.96 12.50 -19.48
N SER A 4 11.25 12.53 -18.34
CA SER A 4 10.71 13.77 -17.80
C SER A 4 11.75 14.45 -16.90
N PRO A 5 12.08 15.73 -17.14
CA PRO A 5 13.02 16.49 -16.30
C PRO A 5 12.61 16.56 -14.82
N LEU A 6 11.32 16.33 -14.52
CA LEU A 6 10.82 16.20 -13.16
C LEU A 6 11.49 15.05 -12.40
N TRP A 7 11.79 13.94 -13.08
CA TRP A 7 12.33 12.71 -12.46
C TRP A 7 13.83 12.50 -12.73
N ARG A 8 14.46 13.37 -13.54
CA ARG A 8 15.90 13.32 -13.83
C ARG A 8 16.63 14.38 -13.01
N LYS A 9 17.23 13.97 -11.89
CA LYS A 9 17.84 14.86 -10.91
C LYS A 9 19.12 14.27 -10.33
N THR A 10 20.02 15.15 -9.88
CA THR A 10 21.15 14.74 -9.05
C THR A 10 20.66 14.29 -7.67
N LEU A 11 21.50 13.57 -6.94
CA LEU A 11 21.17 13.15 -5.58
C LEU A 11 20.84 14.33 -4.65
N SER A 12 21.60 15.43 -4.75
CA SER A 12 21.35 16.64 -3.96
C SER A 12 20.01 17.29 -4.29
N GLN A 13 19.66 17.38 -5.58
CA GLN A 13 18.36 17.88 -6.03
C GLN A 13 17.20 16.99 -5.53
N TRP A 14 17.39 15.67 -5.56
CA TRP A 14 16.42 14.72 -5.01
C TRP A 14 16.18 14.91 -3.51
N LYS A 15 17.26 14.99 -2.72
CA LYS A 15 17.16 15.24 -1.27
C LYS A 15 16.45 16.56 -0.96
N ALA A 16 16.76 17.63 -1.70
CA ALA A 16 16.10 18.93 -1.56
C ALA A 16 14.60 18.86 -1.86
N GLN A 17 14.22 18.15 -2.93
CA GLN A 17 12.82 17.97 -3.31
C GLN A 17 12.02 17.14 -2.31
N VAL A 18 12.56 16.02 -1.85
CA VAL A 18 11.94 15.20 -0.79
C VAL A 18 11.74 16.03 0.48
N SER A 19 12.76 16.82 0.86
CA SER A 19 12.65 17.70 2.03
C SER A 19 11.54 18.74 1.88
N MET A 20 11.36 19.29 0.68
CA MET A 20 10.28 20.22 0.38
C MET A 20 8.91 19.55 0.46
N TRP A 21 8.75 18.35 -0.12
CA TRP A 21 7.50 17.60 -0.10
C TRP A 21 7.06 17.28 1.33
N ILE A 22 8.00 16.79 2.15
CA ILE A 22 7.75 16.44 3.56
C ILE A 22 7.37 17.68 4.39
N ARG A 23 7.87 18.87 4.06
CA ARG A 23 7.56 20.12 4.78
C ARG A 23 6.24 20.78 4.37
N ARG A 24 5.90 20.78 3.09
CA ARG A 24 4.78 21.59 2.57
C ARG A 24 3.41 20.95 2.73
N LEU A 25 3.33 19.61 2.90
CA LEU A 25 2.10 18.86 3.18
C LEU A 25 0.92 19.14 2.21
N HIS A 26 1.21 19.65 1.00
CA HIS A 26 0.20 19.89 -0.03
C HIS A 26 -0.18 18.56 -0.68
N GLU A 27 -1.47 18.33 -0.96
CA GLU A 27 -2.01 17.06 -1.46
C GLU A 27 -1.24 16.49 -2.66
N MET A 28 -1.03 17.31 -3.71
CA MET A 28 -0.24 16.91 -4.88
C MET A 28 1.17 16.42 -4.51
N MET A 29 1.81 17.01 -3.50
CA MET A 29 3.16 16.60 -3.07
C MET A 29 3.12 15.29 -2.29
N LEU A 30 2.07 15.05 -1.49
CA LEU A 30 1.84 13.79 -0.80
C LEU A 30 1.59 12.65 -1.79
N GLN A 31 0.83 12.91 -2.86
CA GLN A 31 0.66 11.95 -3.96
C GLN A 31 1.99 11.67 -4.68
N MET A 32 2.83 12.68 -4.90
CA MET A 32 4.17 12.46 -5.45
C MET A 32 5.05 11.62 -4.52
N CYS A 33 4.95 11.83 -3.20
CA CYS A 33 5.62 10.98 -2.21
C CYS A 33 5.15 9.52 -2.32
N ASP A 34 3.85 9.26 -2.48
CA ASP A 34 3.33 7.90 -2.60
C ASP A 34 3.87 7.17 -3.84
N ILE A 35 3.96 7.87 -4.97
CA ILE A 35 4.57 7.36 -6.21
C ILE A 35 6.07 7.12 -6.02
N PHE A 36 6.76 8.03 -5.32
CA PHE A 36 8.21 8.04 -5.26
C PHE A 36 8.80 7.13 -4.17
N PHE A 37 8.18 7.03 -3.00
CA PHE A 37 8.83 6.50 -1.79
C PHE A 37 9.13 4.99 -1.83
N ASP A 38 8.60 4.28 -2.81
CA ASP A 38 8.87 2.86 -3.07
C ASP A 38 9.84 2.62 -4.24
N PHE A 39 10.63 3.63 -4.64
CA PHE A 39 11.65 3.46 -5.66
C PHE A 39 12.72 2.44 -5.25
N ARG A 40 13.35 1.82 -6.24
CA ARG A 40 14.48 0.90 -6.05
C ARG A 40 15.57 1.19 -7.10
N PRO A 41 16.86 1.28 -6.70
CA PRO A 41 17.94 1.32 -7.68
C PRO A 41 18.00 -0.01 -8.45
N VAL A 42 18.06 0.07 -9.79
CA VAL A 42 18.07 -1.11 -10.67
C VAL A 42 19.21 -1.10 -11.68
N PHE A 43 19.87 0.04 -11.89
CA PHE A 43 20.95 0.21 -12.86
C PHE A 43 21.82 1.43 -12.50
N GLY A 44 23.08 1.42 -12.93
CA GLY A 44 24.05 2.49 -12.68
C GLY A 44 24.73 2.39 -11.32
N GLU A 45 25.12 3.52 -10.74
CA GLU A 45 25.68 3.60 -9.39
C GLU A 45 24.58 3.41 -8.34
N LEU A 46 24.39 2.17 -7.88
CA LEU A 46 23.26 1.79 -7.03
C LEU A 46 23.32 2.47 -5.65
N GLU A 47 24.51 2.80 -5.15
CA GLU A 47 24.67 3.47 -3.86
C GLU A 47 24.00 4.84 -3.81
N LEU A 48 23.90 5.57 -4.92
CA LEU A 48 23.15 6.83 -4.97
C LEU A 48 21.67 6.61 -4.65
N GLY A 49 21.09 5.53 -5.16
CA GLY A 49 19.71 5.16 -4.88
C GLY A 49 19.52 4.68 -3.45
N HIS A 50 20.45 3.87 -2.93
CA HIS A 50 20.42 3.43 -1.53
C HIS A 50 20.57 4.59 -0.56
N GLU A 51 21.45 5.55 -0.84
CA GLU A 51 21.63 6.76 -0.04
C GLU A 51 20.37 7.63 -0.04
N LEU A 52 19.75 7.82 -1.20
CA LEU A 52 18.48 8.52 -1.29
C LEU A 52 17.37 7.78 -0.51
N ARG A 53 17.37 6.44 -0.53
CA ARG A 53 16.35 5.65 0.18
C ARG A 53 16.50 5.79 1.69
N ARG A 54 17.74 5.74 2.21
CA ARG A 54 18.04 6.03 3.62
C ARG A 54 17.55 7.43 4.00
N PHE A 55 17.90 8.44 3.20
CA PHE A 55 17.46 9.82 3.42
C PHE A 55 15.93 9.97 3.50
N VAL A 56 15.19 9.40 2.54
CA VAL A 56 13.72 9.41 2.52
C VAL A 56 13.15 8.75 3.78
N THR A 57 13.71 7.60 4.16
CA THR A 57 13.27 6.82 5.33
C THR A 57 13.44 7.61 6.61
N ASP A 58 14.62 8.20 6.82
CA ASP A 58 14.92 8.99 8.03
C ASP A 58 14.09 10.27 8.10
N ALA A 59 13.95 10.98 6.98
CA ALA A 59 13.16 12.20 6.91
C ALA A 59 11.67 11.94 7.20
N ALA A 60 11.12 10.82 6.70
CA ALA A 60 9.73 10.43 6.96
C ALA A 60 9.54 9.97 8.42
N ALA A 61 10.44 9.14 8.95
CA ALA A 61 10.37 8.62 10.31
C ALA A 61 10.38 9.73 11.38
N GLY A 62 11.13 10.81 11.13
CA GLY A 62 11.22 11.98 12.01
C GLY A 62 9.98 12.88 12.00
N ASN A 63 9.03 12.68 11.08
CA ASN A 63 7.91 13.60 10.87
C ASN A 63 6.55 12.89 10.94
N ARG A 64 6.03 12.74 12.17
CA ARG A 64 4.72 12.10 12.43
C ARG A 64 3.56 12.84 11.76
N ALA A 65 3.60 14.17 11.73
CA ALA A 65 2.58 14.97 11.07
C ALA A 65 2.52 14.69 9.56
N PHE A 66 3.68 14.58 8.90
CA PHE A 66 3.76 14.17 7.50
C PHE A 66 3.18 12.77 7.26
N LEU A 67 3.55 11.79 8.08
CA LEU A 67 3.01 10.41 7.95
C LEU A 67 1.49 10.38 8.16
N TYR A 68 0.97 11.17 9.11
CA TYR A 68 -0.47 11.32 9.30
C TYR A 68 -1.15 11.95 8.07
N GLN A 69 -0.58 13.01 7.50
CA GLN A 69 -1.13 13.63 6.29
C GLN A 69 -1.09 12.68 5.09
N MET A 70 -0.04 11.88 4.95
CA MET A 70 0.02 10.80 3.94
C MET A 70 -1.14 9.80 4.13
N PHE A 71 -1.43 9.41 5.37
CA PHE A 71 -2.58 8.54 5.67
C PHE A 71 -3.90 9.19 5.27
N GLU A 72 -4.10 10.48 5.58
CA GLU A 72 -5.36 11.17 5.31
C GLU A 72 -5.62 11.34 3.81
N VAL A 73 -4.60 11.60 2.99
CA VAL A 73 -4.74 11.64 1.52
C VAL A 73 -5.15 10.27 0.95
N GLN A 74 -4.92 9.19 1.69
CA GLN A 74 -5.26 7.82 1.32
C GLN A 74 -6.51 7.32 2.08
N ALA A 75 -7.22 8.17 2.83
CA ALA A 75 -8.28 7.76 3.75
C ALA A 75 -9.45 7.04 3.05
N ASP A 76 -9.70 7.37 1.79
CA ASP A 76 -10.75 6.79 0.95
C ASP A 76 -10.36 5.43 0.37
N HIS A 77 -9.08 5.08 0.36
CA HIS A 77 -8.61 3.75 -0.04
C HIS A 77 -8.90 2.76 1.10
N ARG A 78 -10.12 2.25 1.22
CA ARG A 78 -10.46 1.23 2.22
C ARG A 78 -10.61 -0.13 1.57
N ALA A 79 -10.39 -1.19 2.34
CA ALA A 79 -10.69 -2.52 1.84
C ALA A 79 -12.19 -2.63 1.52
N ALA A 80 -12.52 -3.33 0.42
CA ALA A 80 -13.83 -3.33 -0.22
C ALA A 80 -14.88 -4.16 0.55
N ILE A 81 -15.12 -3.79 1.81
CA ILE A 81 -16.12 -4.36 2.69
C ILE A 81 -16.90 -3.23 3.38
N GLY A 82 -18.21 -3.27 3.22
CA GLY A 82 -19.15 -2.37 3.87
C GLY A 82 -19.67 -2.92 5.19
N VAL A 83 -20.66 -2.21 5.73
CA VAL A 83 -21.39 -2.62 6.94
C VAL A 83 -22.00 -4.01 6.75
N PHE A 84 -22.08 -4.77 7.85
CA PHE A 84 -22.57 -6.16 7.86
C PHE A 84 -21.76 -7.13 6.98
N GLY A 85 -20.54 -6.78 6.58
CA GLY A 85 -19.67 -7.67 5.81
C GLY A 85 -20.03 -7.81 4.33
N ARG A 86 -20.84 -6.88 3.79
CA ARG A 86 -21.16 -6.85 2.37
C ARG A 86 -19.93 -6.41 1.57
N LEU A 87 -19.53 -7.20 0.58
CA LEU A 87 -18.44 -6.81 -0.33
C LEU A 87 -18.87 -5.60 -1.17
N LEU A 88 -17.98 -4.61 -1.28
CA LEU A 88 -18.18 -3.45 -2.13
C LEU A 88 -17.75 -3.81 -3.55
N THR A 89 -18.66 -3.62 -4.50
CA THR A 89 -18.47 -3.93 -5.91
C THR A 89 -18.66 -2.68 -6.74
N GLU A 90 -18.06 -2.65 -7.93
CA GLU A 90 -18.25 -1.57 -8.90
C GLU A 90 -19.73 -1.40 -9.24
N ARG A 91 -20.18 -0.15 -9.30
CA ARG A 91 -21.57 0.23 -9.59
C ARG A 91 -21.67 1.04 -10.88
N ASP A 92 -20.74 1.96 -11.07
CA ASP A 92 -20.78 2.97 -12.12
C ASP A 92 -19.96 2.57 -13.36
N ASP A 93 -18.98 1.69 -13.19
CA ASP A 93 -18.27 1.04 -14.31
C ASP A 93 -19.18 -0.04 -14.92
N THR A 94 -19.68 0.21 -16.12
CA THR A 94 -20.61 -0.69 -16.82
C THR A 94 -19.96 -2.00 -17.24
N GLU A 95 -18.66 -2.01 -17.54
CA GLU A 95 -17.91 -3.22 -17.92
C GLU A 95 -17.68 -4.12 -16.70
N HIS A 96 -17.40 -3.52 -15.55
CA HIS A 96 -17.04 -4.26 -14.33
C HIS A 96 -18.14 -4.28 -13.27
N ARG A 97 -19.37 -3.88 -13.60
CA ARG A 97 -20.47 -3.82 -12.63
C ARG A 97 -20.64 -5.14 -11.87
N GLY A 98 -20.68 -5.06 -10.55
CA GLY A 98 -20.77 -6.23 -9.67
C GLY A 98 -19.44 -6.96 -9.42
N HIS A 99 -18.33 -6.54 -10.04
CA HIS A 99 -16.99 -7.04 -9.74
C HIS A 99 -16.37 -6.26 -8.58
N ILE A 100 -15.37 -6.85 -7.93
CA ILE A 100 -14.54 -6.18 -6.92
C ILE A 100 -13.23 -5.79 -7.58
N ASN A 101 -12.86 -4.51 -7.51
CA ASN A 101 -11.51 -4.07 -7.82
C ASN A 101 -10.56 -4.47 -6.68
N LEU A 102 -9.90 -5.62 -6.78
CA LEU A 102 -9.05 -6.17 -5.71
C LEU A 102 -7.79 -5.33 -5.46
N LYS A 103 -7.36 -4.55 -6.45
CA LYS A 103 -6.22 -3.64 -6.26
C LYS A 103 -6.62 -2.53 -5.31
N TYR A 104 -7.62 -1.72 -5.68
CA TYR A 104 -8.05 -0.58 -4.87
C TYR A 104 -8.77 -0.99 -3.59
N GLY A 105 -9.54 -2.07 -3.65
CA GLY A 105 -10.29 -2.60 -2.52
C GLY A 105 -9.53 -3.58 -1.64
N GLY A 106 -8.22 -3.79 -1.83
CA GLY A 106 -7.50 -4.83 -1.10
C GLY A 106 -5.99 -4.63 -1.01
N THR A 107 -5.27 -4.84 -2.11
CA THR A 107 -3.80 -4.83 -2.06
C THR A 107 -3.21 -3.43 -1.86
N LEU A 108 -3.80 -2.40 -2.47
CA LEU A 108 -3.40 -1.01 -2.28
C LEU A 108 -3.56 -0.57 -0.80
N PRO A 109 -4.73 -0.70 -0.17
CA PRO A 109 -4.91 -0.24 1.20
C PRO A 109 -4.01 -0.94 2.22
N LEU A 110 -3.69 -2.22 1.98
CA LEU A 110 -2.74 -2.97 2.78
C LEU A 110 -1.29 -2.48 2.56
N ALA A 111 -0.86 -2.32 1.31
CA ALA A 111 0.49 -1.85 0.98
C ALA A 111 0.77 -0.45 1.58
N GLU A 112 -0.20 0.46 1.47
CA GLU A 112 -0.13 1.82 2.01
C GLU A 112 0.05 1.81 3.54
N ALA A 113 -0.79 1.06 4.26
CA ALA A 113 -0.73 0.98 5.71
C ALA A 113 0.60 0.40 6.20
N VAL A 114 1.06 -0.69 5.56
CA VAL A 114 2.35 -1.31 5.86
C VAL A 114 3.50 -0.35 5.53
N ARG A 115 3.43 0.40 4.42
CA ARG A 115 4.44 1.42 4.05
C ARG A 115 4.57 2.49 5.11
N LEU A 116 3.45 3.06 5.58
CA LEU A 116 3.47 4.13 6.57
C LEU A 116 4.02 3.65 7.91
N LEU A 117 3.62 2.46 8.37
CA LEU A 117 4.16 1.87 9.59
C LEU A 117 5.66 1.54 9.43
N ALA A 118 6.08 1.01 8.28
CA ALA A 118 7.48 0.75 8.00
C ALA A 118 8.33 2.04 8.02
N LEU A 119 7.87 3.10 7.37
CA LEU A 119 8.54 4.41 7.40
C LEU A 119 8.61 4.97 8.82
N ARG A 120 7.54 4.85 9.61
CA ARG A 120 7.51 5.27 11.02
C ARG A 120 8.61 4.62 11.87
N HIS A 121 8.96 3.38 11.55
CA HIS A 121 9.96 2.57 12.24
C HIS A 121 11.31 2.48 11.51
N ARG A 122 11.59 3.41 10.58
CA ARG A 122 12.86 3.50 9.84
C ARG A 122 13.23 2.26 9.03
N ILE A 123 12.23 1.55 8.49
CA ILE A 123 12.43 0.36 7.65
C ILE A 123 12.65 0.80 6.19
N PRO A 124 13.87 0.63 5.61
CA PRO A 124 14.18 1.09 4.26
C PRO A 124 13.62 0.19 3.15
N GLU A 125 13.13 -1.00 3.46
CA GLU A 125 12.61 -1.94 2.47
C GLU A 125 11.33 -1.40 1.81
N THR A 126 11.12 -1.76 0.54
CA THR A 126 9.97 -1.30 -0.26
C THR A 126 8.95 -2.39 -0.57
N ASN A 127 9.36 -3.66 -0.51
CA ASN A 127 8.44 -4.78 -0.70
C ASN A 127 7.53 -4.96 0.53
N THR A 128 6.21 -5.06 0.30
CA THR A 128 5.20 -5.18 1.37
C THR A 128 5.44 -6.37 2.31
N LEU A 129 5.72 -7.56 1.77
CA LEU A 129 5.98 -8.75 2.59
C LEU A 129 7.26 -8.60 3.41
N VAL A 130 8.31 -8.03 2.81
CA VAL A 130 9.56 -7.77 3.53
C VAL A 130 9.31 -6.74 4.65
N ARG A 131 8.53 -5.69 4.41
CA ARG A 131 8.15 -4.73 5.45
C ARG A 131 7.42 -5.39 6.61
N ILE A 132 6.45 -6.28 6.35
CA ILE A 132 5.72 -7.02 7.39
C ILE A 132 6.70 -7.83 8.25
N ARG A 133 7.64 -8.56 7.64
CA ARG A 133 8.66 -9.34 8.36
C ARG A 133 9.57 -8.46 9.21
N ARG A 134 10.06 -7.35 8.65
CA ARG A 134 10.91 -6.41 9.39
C ARG A 134 10.16 -5.77 10.56
N LEU A 135 8.88 -5.47 10.40
CA LEU A 135 8.04 -4.96 11.49
C LEU A 135 7.82 -6.01 12.59
N LEU A 136 7.66 -7.28 12.23
CA LEU A 136 7.59 -8.40 13.18
C LEU A 136 8.92 -8.57 13.95
N GLU A 137 10.05 -8.56 13.24
CA GLU A 137 11.39 -8.68 13.84
C GLU A 137 11.70 -7.54 14.82
N LEU A 138 11.15 -6.34 14.58
CA LEU A 138 11.26 -5.19 15.49
C LEU A 138 10.21 -5.20 16.63
N GLY A 139 9.33 -6.21 16.70
CA GLY A 139 8.28 -6.31 17.71
C GLY A 139 7.13 -5.30 17.54
N VAL A 140 7.05 -4.63 16.38
CA VAL A 140 5.98 -3.66 16.04
C VAL A 140 4.69 -4.38 15.64
N LEU A 141 4.83 -5.55 15.00
CA LEU A 141 3.73 -6.48 14.76
C LEU A 141 3.87 -7.68 15.68
N GLN A 142 2.74 -8.20 16.13
CA GLN A 142 2.69 -9.52 16.76
C GLN A 142 2.73 -10.62 15.69
N ARG A 143 3.13 -11.83 16.08
CA ARG A 143 3.27 -12.97 15.15
C ARG A 143 1.99 -13.23 14.37
N ASP A 144 0.86 -13.30 15.06
CA ASP A 144 -0.43 -13.58 14.44
C ASP A 144 -0.86 -12.46 13.49
N GLU A 145 -0.63 -11.20 13.88
CA GLU A 145 -0.92 -10.05 13.01
C GLU A 145 -0.09 -10.08 11.73
N ALA A 146 1.22 -10.35 11.83
CA ALA A 146 2.09 -10.48 10.67
C ALA A 146 1.65 -11.64 9.76
N ASP A 147 1.34 -12.82 10.33
CA ASP A 147 0.85 -13.97 9.57
C ASP A 147 -0.45 -13.64 8.82
N TYR A 148 -1.42 -13.01 9.48
CA TYR A 148 -2.66 -12.57 8.86
C TYR A 148 -2.42 -11.61 7.68
N LEU A 149 -1.53 -10.62 7.83
CA LEU A 149 -1.23 -9.65 6.77
C LEU A 149 -0.49 -10.29 5.58
N GLU A 150 0.45 -11.21 5.83
CA GLU A 150 1.13 -11.95 4.76
C GLU A 150 0.15 -12.85 4.00
N ASN A 151 -0.72 -13.57 4.72
CA ASN A 151 -1.72 -14.45 4.14
C ASN A 151 -2.79 -13.66 3.36
N ALA A 152 -3.21 -12.49 3.87
CA ALA A 152 -4.08 -11.58 3.14
C ALA A 152 -3.44 -11.12 1.82
N TRP A 153 -2.17 -10.70 1.87
CA TRP A 153 -1.44 -10.28 0.67
C TRP A 153 -1.37 -11.41 -0.37
N ALA A 154 -0.94 -12.61 0.05
CA ALA A 154 -0.80 -13.76 -0.83
C ALA A 154 -2.15 -14.19 -1.44
N PHE A 155 -3.22 -14.19 -0.63
CA PHE A 155 -4.56 -14.55 -1.10
C PHE A 155 -5.10 -13.55 -2.13
N LEU A 156 -5.03 -12.25 -1.84
CA LEU A 156 -5.53 -11.20 -2.73
C LEU A 156 -4.77 -11.16 -4.06
N THR A 157 -3.44 -11.24 -4.00
CA THR A 157 -2.60 -11.29 -5.21
C THR A 157 -2.82 -12.59 -6.00
N GLY A 158 -3.04 -13.73 -5.33
CA GLY A 158 -3.40 -15.00 -5.97
C GLY A 158 -4.75 -14.96 -6.69
N LEU A 159 -5.77 -14.33 -6.09
CA LEU A 159 -7.06 -14.09 -6.75
C LEU A 159 -6.91 -13.20 -7.99
N LEU A 160 -6.17 -12.11 -7.85
CA LEU A 160 -5.91 -11.16 -8.94
C LEU A 160 -5.17 -11.83 -10.10
N LEU A 161 -4.09 -12.57 -9.81
CA LEU A 161 -3.32 -13.27 -10.82
C LEU A 161 -4.16 -14.33 -11.54
N ARG A 162 -4.95 -15.11 -10.80
CA ARG A 162 -5.86 -16.10 -11.39
C ARG A 162 -6.87 -15.47 -12.34
N GLN A 163 -7.43 -14.31 -11.99
CA GLN A 163 -8.30 -13.56 -12.88
C GLN A 163 -7.56 -13.09 -14.13
N GLN A 164 -6.40 -12.46 -13.97
CA GLN A 164 -5.60 -11.95 -15.10
C GLN A 164 -5.18 -13.06 -16.06
N VAL A 165 -4.82 -14.25 -15.57
CA VAL A 165 -4.54 -15.41 -16.40
C VAL A 165 -5.78 -15.85 -17.19
N ARG A 166 -6.97 -15.83 -16.59
CA ARG A 166 -8.23 -16.12 -17.30
C ARG A 166 -8.53 -15.09 -18.38
N ASP A 167 -8.28 -13.81 -18.12
CA ASP A 167 -8.49 -12.76 -19.10
C ASP A 167 -7.56 -12.92 -20.30
N VAL A 168 -6.26 -13.13 -20.06
CA VAL A 168 -5.28 -13.38 -21.13
C VAL A 168 -5.64 -14.60 -21.96
N ARG A 169 -6.03 -15.71 -21.32
CA ARG A 169 -6.45 -16.94 -22.03
C ARG A 169 -7.71 -16.75 -22.87
N ALA A 170 -8.55 -15.79 -22.51
CA ALA A 170 -9.77 -15.44 -23.23
C ALA A 170 -9.57 -14.26 -24.22
N GLY A 171 -8.33 -13.82 -24.46
CA GLY A 171 -8.02 -12.70 -25.36
C GLY A 171 -8.45 -11.32 -24.84
N ARG A 172 -8.77 -11.19 -23.55
CA ARG A 172 -9.13 -9.92 -22.90
C ARG A 172 -7.91 -9.24 -22.29
N LYS A 173 -8.00 -7.93 -22.10
CA LYS A 173 -7.00 -7.16 -21.36
C LYS A 173 -7.04 -7.55 -19.87
N PRO A 174 -5.92 -7.92 -19.24
CA PRO A 174 -5.90 -8.24 -17.82
C PRO A 174 -6.22 -6.99 -16.98
N GLY A 175 -7.15 -7.15 -16.04
CA GLY A 175 -7.64 -6.07 -15.17
C GLY A 175 -7.35 -6.30 -13.69
N ASN A 176 -7.97 -5.46 -12.85
CA ASN A 176 -7.94 -5.61 -11.38
C ASN A 176 -9.25 -6.15 -10.79
N PHE A 177 -10.21 -6.50 -11.66
CA PHE A 177 -11.59 -6.75 -11.29
C PHE A 177 -11.86 -8.25 -11.19
N VAL A 178 -12.30 -8.71 -10.03
CA VAL A 178 -12.66 -10.10 -9.78
C VAL A 178 -14.16 -10.22 -9.57
N ASP A 179 -14.79 -11.13 -10.30
CA ASP A 179 -16.20 -11.48 -10.13
C ASP A 179 -16.39 -12.33 -8.86
N PRO A 180 -17.11 -11.84 -7.83
CA PRO A 180 -17.37 -12.60 -6.61
C PRO A 180 -18.13 -13.91 -6.87
N LYS A 181 -18.91 -13.99 -7.95
CA LYS A 181 -19.69 -15.19 -8.30
C LYS A 181 -18.81 -16.35 -8.74
N GLN A 182 -17.56 -16.07 -9.11
CA GLN A 182 -16.59 -17.09 -9.53
C GLN A 182 -15.75 -17.61 -8.36
N LEU A 183 -15.97 -17.09 -7.16
CA LEU A 183 -15.28 -17.51 -5.94
C LEU A 183 -16.11 -18.57 -5.22
N THR A 184 -15.42 -19.54 -4.63
CA THR A 184 -16.07 -20.51 -3.74
C THR A 184 -16.58 -19.81 -2.47
N GLY A 185 -17.55 -20.42 -1.77
CA GLY A 185 -18.04 -19.89 -0.49
C GLY A 185 -16.91 -19.66 0.53
N ARG A 186 -15.96 -20.60 0.62
CA ARG A 186 -14.77 -20.48 1.47
C ARG A 186 -13.86 -19.32 1.08
N GLU A 187 -13.67 -19.09 -0.22
CA GLU A 187 -12.89 -17.93 -0.70
C GLU A 187 -13.60 -16.61 -0.40
N LEU A 188 -14.94 -16.56 -0.52
CA LEU A 188 -15.71 -15.36 -0.18
C LEU A 188 -15.68 -15.03 1.31
N GLU A 189 -15.76 -16.03 2.17
CA GLU A 189 -15.62 -15.86 3.63
C GLU A 189 -14.23 -15.33 3.99
N ARG A 190 -13.19 -15.98 3.46
CA ARG A 190 -11.80 -15.57 3.67
C ARG A 190 -11.51 -14.17 3.12
N LEU A 191 -12.07 -13.83 1.96
CA LEU A 191 -11.95 -12.48 1.39
C LEU A 191 -12.55 -11.42 2.32
N ARG A 192 -13.74 -11.69 2.88
CA ARG A 192 -14.37 -10.79 3.84
C ARG A 192 -13.55 -10.65 5.11
N GLU A 193 -13.03 -11.75 5.63
CA GLU A 193 -12.15 -11.76 6.81
C GLU A 193 -10.93 -10.86 6.57
N TYR A 194 -10.17 -11.09 5.49
CA TYR A 194 -8.99 -10.27 5.19
C TYR A 194 -9.32 -8.81 4.94
N PHE A 195 -10.45 -8.48 4.31
CA PHE A 195 -10.86 -7.08 4.16
C PHE A 195 -11.15 -6.41 5.50
N ARG A 196 -11.75 -7.12 6.47
CA ARG A 196 -11.91 -6.60 7.84
C ARG A 196 -10.56 -6.38 8.49
N THR A 197 -9.68 -7.38 8.48
CA THR A 197 -8.34 -7.29 9.06
C THR A 197 -7.52 -6.14 8.48
N ILE A 198 -7.61 -5.89 7.16
CA ILE A 198 -6.93 -4.75 6.52
C ILE A 198 -7.48 -3.42 7.04
N ASN A 199 -8.81 -3.29 7.19
CA ASN A 199 -9.42 -2.07 7.71
C ASN A 199 -9.07 -1.85 9.20
N ASP A 200 -9.05 -2.91 10.01
CA ASP A 200 -8.66 -2.86 11.42
C ASP A 200 -7.18 -2.47 11.57
N PHE A 201 -6.31 -3.07 10.75
CA PHE A 201 -4.90 -2.72 10.68
C PHE A 201 -4.70 -1.25 10.29
N ARG A 202 -5.43 -0.75 9.28
CA ARG A 202 -5.41 0.67 8.90
C ARG A 202 -5.82 1.58 10.04
N ALA A 203 -6.87 1.22 10.78
CA ALA A 203 -7.31 1.99 11.95
C ALA A 203 -6.22 2.03 13.03
N ARG A 204 -5.56 0.91 13.29
CA ARG A 204 -4.42 0.84 14.23
C ARG A 204 -3.24 1.69 13.77
N VAL A 205 -2.86 1.65 12.49
CA VAL A 205 -1.80 2.51 11.94
C VAL A 205 -2.15 3.98 12.12
N LYS A 206 -3.39 4.39 11.85
CA LYS A 206 -3.84 5.78 12.11
C LYS A 206 -3.67 6.17 13.59
N ALA A 207 -4.05 5.28 14.50
CA ALA A 207 -3.91 5.50 15.95
C ALA A 207 -2.42 5.66 16.35
N ASP A 208 -1.56 4.77 15.86
CA ASP A 208 -0.11 4.84 16.06
C ASP A 208 0.45 6.17 15.58
N LEU A 209 0.11 6.61 14.36
CA LEU A 209 0.62 7.87 13.79
C LEU A 209 0.17 9.10 14.59
N THR A 210 -1.08 9.13 15.05
CA THR A 210 -1.63 10.22 15.88
C THR A 210 -1.15 10.23 17.33
N GLY A 211 -0.46 9.18 17.78
CA GLY A 211 0.02 9.06 19.16
C GLY A 211 -1.10 8.75 20.16
N ARG A 212 -2.28 8.37 19.66
CA ARG A 212 -3.37 7.84 20.48
C ARG A 212 -3.13 6.34 20.59
N LEU A 213 -2.55 5.90 21.70
CA LEU A 213 -2.61 4.48 22.05
C LEU A 213 -4.10 4.12 22.20
N LEU A 214 -4.58 3.14 21.43
CA LEU A 214 -5.87 2.50 21.69
C LEU A 214 -5.69 1.73 23.00
N GLY A 215 -6.06 2.37 24.11
CA GLY A 215 -6.21 1.75 25.43
C GLY A 215 -7.57 1.09 25.58
#